data_AF-A0A257VL31-F1
#
_entry.id   AF-A0A257VL31-F1
#
_cell.length_a   1.000
_cell.length_b   1.000
_cell.length_c   1.000
_cell.angle_alpha   90.00
_cell.angle_beta   90.00
_cell.angle_gamma   90.00
#
_symmetry.space_group_name_H-M   'P 1'
#
loop_
_entity.id
_entity.type
_entity.pdbx_description
1 polymer ?
#
loop_
_entity_poly.entity_id
_entity_poly.type
_entity_poly.pdbx_seq_one_letter_code
_entity_poly.pdbx_strand_id
1 'polypeptide(L)'
;MSNLMITSFLTTVAKSIRNLNPSDVREMAEREVNIGLTALTEDGLNRMWDFLAPERLSERKKNELVRFVHPMGPRLPGMPEPPAHLDIELWEEGLSKPPQAFTFYKKDPERTVREIISKREELGLPLARQFVVFRKAVSEKVVNSVSQENALFSIATSLPNIVPSVLALPFAVGEFASDTAFITANQLRMAFLLAGANDRPIGYREQKAQVASVIAGAFGWRSLARQLISKLPFGAG
;
A
#
# COMPACT_ATOMS: atom_id res chain seq x y z
N MET A 1 -6.23 1.98 -22.33
CA MET A 1 -6.26 3.16 -21.45
C MET A 1 -5.78 2.80 -20.03
N SER A 2 -4.66 2.07 -19.92
CA SER A 2 -4.27 1.36 -18.68
C SER A 2 -2.99 1.90 -18.05
N ASN A 3 -2.22 2.71 -18.78
CA ASN A 3 -0.93 3.27 -18.32
C ASN A 3 -1.04 4.64 -17.63
N LEU A 4 -2.22 5.26 -17.63
CA LEU A 4 -2.43 6.61 -17.05
C LEU A 4 -2.92 6.59 -15.59
N MET A 5 -3.26 5.41 -15.04
CA MET A 5 -3.79 5.30 -13.66
C MET A 5 -2.76 4.84 -12.61
N ILE A 6 -1.67 4.17 -13.02
CA ILE A 6 -0.61 3.71 -12.09
C ILE A 6 0.10 4.91 -11.40
N THR A 7 0.02 6.10 -11.98
CA THR A 7 0.68 7.33 -11.55
C THR A 7 -0.03 8.11 -10.41
N SER A 8 -1.27 7.77 -10.06
CA SER A 8 -2.12 8.55 -9.12
C SER A 8 -1.83 8.24 -7.63
N PHE A 9 -1.72 6.95 -7.28
CA PHE A 9 -1.37 6.49 -5.93
C PHE A 9 -0.02 7.04 -5.52
N LEU A 10 0.92 7.02 -6.47
CA LEU A 10 2.28 7.50 -6.32
C LEU A 10 2.34 8.99 -6.10
N THR A 11 1.63 9.82 -6.86
CA THR A 11 1.64 11.27 -6.63
C THR A 11 1.02 11.62 -5.29
N THR A 12 0.03 10.87 -4.80
CA THR A 12 -0.57 11.13 -3.49
C THR A 12 0.33 10.65 -2.35
N VAL A 13 0.81 9.41 -2.41
CA VAL A 13 1.68 8.81 -1.37
C VAL A 13 3.08 9.45 -1.38
N ALA A 14 3.70 9.70 -2.52
CA ALA A 14 5.02 10.33 -2.60
C ALA A 14 4.99 11.83 -2.28
N LYS A 15 3.87 12.52 -2.49
CA LYS A 15 3.71 13.92 -2.06
C LYS A 15 3.48 14.02 -0.55
N SER A 16 2.83 13.02 0.05
CA SER A 16 2.62 12.92 1.50
C SER A 16 3.84 12.36 2.25
N ILE A 17 4.62 11.46 1.65
CA ILE A 17 5.87 10.88 2.20
C ILE A 17 7.08 11.57 1.54
N ARG A 18 7.06 12.90 1.46
CA ARG A 18 8.19 13.69 0.93
C ARG A 18 9.44 13.60 1.80
N ASN A 19 9.26 13.26 3.06
CA ASN A 19 10.33 12.92 3.99
C ASN A 19 10.12 11.46 4.39
N LEU A 20 11.18 10.70 4.64
CA LEU A 20 11.14 9.33 5.21
C LEU A 20 10.58 9.37 6.64
N ASN A 21 9.33 9.80 6.78
CA ASN A 21 8.72 10.11 8.04
C ASN A 21 7.74 8.98 8.38
N PRO A 22 8.11 8.09 9.32
CA PRO A 22 7.24 7.00 9.71
C PRO A 22 5.96 7.48 10.40
N SER A 23 5.89 8.72 10.91
CA SER A 23 4.64 9.25 11.47
C SER A 23 3.56 9.39 10.41
N ASP A 24 3.92 9.87 9.21
CA ASP A 24 2.95 10.13 8.13
C ASP A 24 2.39 8.80 7.61
N VAL A 25 3.25 7.79 7.48
CA VAL A 25 2.83 6.42 7.12
C VAL A 25 1.93 5.82 8.19
N ARG A 26 2.23 6.09 9.47
CA ARG A 26 1.43 5.62 10.59
C ARG A 26 0.04 6.27 10.59
N GLU A 27 -0.03 7.59 10.48
CA GLU A 27 -1.29 8.34 10.42
C GLU A 27 -2.16 7.86 9.25
N MET A 28 -1.57 7.69 8.06
CA MET A 28 -2.29 7.16 6.90
C MET A 28 -2.80 5.73 7.13
N ALA A 29 -2.00 4.87 7.76
CA ALA A 29 -2.38 3.48 8.01
C ALA A 29 -3.44 3.35 9.10
N GLU A 30 -3.41 4.22 10.12
CA GLU A 30 -4.30 4.20 11.28
C GLU A 30 -5.66 4.87 11.02
N ARG A 31 -5.83 5.55 9.89
CA ARG A 31 -7.14 6.05 9.45
C ARG A 31 -8.15 4.91 9.43
N GLU A 32 -9.26 5.09 10.14
CA GLU A 32 -10.37 4.13 10.14
C GLU A 32 -11.13 4.17 8.80
N VAL A 33 -11.59 3.01 8.35
CA VAL A 33 -12.33 2.88 7.09
C VAL A 33 -13.66 2.18 7.33
N ASN A 34 -14.76 2.84 7.01
CA ASN A 34 -16.11 2.31 7.17
C ASN A 34 -16.62 1.70 5.86
N ILE A 35 -17.06 0.44 5.92
CA ILE A 35 -17.58 -0.31 4.77
C ILE A 35 -19.07 -0.60 4.98
N GLY A 36 -19.90 -0.16 4.04
CA GLY A 36 -21.31 -0.56 3.96
C GLY A 36 -21.48 -1.85 3.15
N LEU A 37 -22.32 -2.78 3.62
CA LEU A 37 -22.66 -4.01 2.92
C LEU A 37 -24.13 -4.00 2.50
N THR A 38 -24.40 -4.24 1.22
CA THR A 38 -25.76 -4.37 0.70
C THR A 38 -25.91 -5.70 -0.02
N ALA A 39 -26.85 -6.53 0.43
CA ALA A 39 -27.21 -7.79 -0.20
C ALA A 39 -28.74 -7.94 -0.28
N LEU A 40 -29.21 -8.93 -1.05
CA LEU A 40 -30.64 -9.27 -1.10
C LEU A 40 -31.10 -10.02 0.15
N THR A 41 -30.20 -10.76 0.79
CA THR A 41 -30.52 -11.71 1.87
C THR A 41 -29.50 -11.63 2.99
N GLU A 42 -29.88 -12.13 4.17
CA GLU A 42 -28.95 -12.30 5.30
C GLU A 42 -27.78 -13.24 4.96
N ASP A 43 -28.01 -14.31 4.19
CA ASP A 43 -26.93 -15.20 3.72
C ASP A 43 -25.92 -14.46 2.84
N GLY A 44 -26.40 -13.54 1.99
CA GLY A 44 -25.54 -12.66 1.19
C GLY A 44 -24.67 -11.74 2.05
N LEU A 45 -25.27 -11.11 3.08
CA LEU A 45 -24.54 -10.31 4.06
C LEU A 45 -23.48 -11.14 4.81
N ASN A 46 -23.85 -12.34 5.28
CA ASN A 46 -22.93 -13.24 5.98
C ASN A 46 -21.73 -13.61 5.10
N ARG A 47 -21.94 -13.91 3.82
CA ARG A 47 -20.84 -14.18 2.88
C ARG A 47 -19.91 -12.98 2.68
N MET A 48 -20.47 -11.77 2.61
CA MET A 48 -19.69 -10.54 2.48
C MET A 48 -18.91 -10.24 3.76
N TRP A 49 -19.51 -10.52 4.93
CA TRP A 49 -18.84 -10.46 6.21
C TRP A 49 -17.69 -11.47 6.30
N ASP A 50 -17.91 -12.74 5.96
CA ASP A 50 -16.88 -13.78 5.97
C ASP A 50 -15.72 -13.45 5.02
N PHE A 51 -16.01 -12.75 3.91
CA PHE A 51 -14.98 -12.21 3.04
C PHE A 51 -14.12 -11.17 3.77
N LEU A 52 -14.71 -10.18 4.44
CA LEU A 52 -13.96 -9.14 5.16
C LEU A 52 -13.29 -9.63 6.46
N ALA A 53 -13.92 -10.57 7.14
CA ALA A 53 -13.56 -11.10 8.44
C ALA A 53 -13.47 -12.65 8.43
N PRO A 54 -12.52 -13.23 7.66
CA PRO A 54 -12.45 -14.67 7.45
C PRO A 54 -12.19 -15.44 8.74
N GLU A 55 -12.59 -16.71 8.79
CA GLU A 55 -12.52 -17.58 9.98
C GLU A 55 -11.15 -17.63 10.65
N ARG A 56 -10.07 -17.51 9.87
CA ARG A 56 -8.68 -17.48 10.34
C ARG A 56 -8.35 -16.30 11.26
N LEU A 57 -9.22 -15.29 11.37
CA LEU A 57 -9.05 -14.18 12.30
C LEU A 57 -9.45 -14.60 13.72
N SER A 58 -8.72 -14.07 14.71
CA SER A 58 -9.12 -14.23 16.10
C SER A 58 -10.45 -13.54 16.38
N GLU A 59 -11.24 -14.07 17.32
CA GLU A 59 -12.51 -13.47 17.73
C GLU A 59 -12.36 -12.03 18.19
N ARG A 60 -11.25 -11.71 18.86
CA ARG A 60 -10.91 -10.33 19.21
C ARG A 60 -10.86 -9.43 17.96
N LYS A 61 -10.16 -9.85 16.90
CA LYS A 61 -10.04 -9.05 15.67
C LYS A 61 -11.37 -8.94 14.93
N LYS A 62 -12.16 -10.02 14.90
CA LYS A 62 -13.53 -9.97 14.34
C LYS A 62 -14.41 -8.96 15.09
N ASN A 63 -14.38 -8.97 16.42
CA ASN A 63 -15.10 -8.00 17.26
C ASN A 63 -14.64 -6.55 17.04
N GLU A 64 -13.36 -6.32 16.75
CA GLU A 64 -12.86 -5.00 16.33
C GLU A 64 -13.47 -4.59 14.97
N LEU A 65 -13.54 -5.51 14.00
CA LEU A 65 -14.07 -5.24 12.66
C LEU A 65 -15.57 -4.92 12.62
N VAL A 66 -16.36 -5.46 13.55
CA VAL A 66 -17.82 -5.18 13.63
C VAL A 66 -18.12 -3.68 13.69
N ARG A 67 -17.20 -2.88 14.27
CA ARG A 67 -17.38 -1.42 14.41
C ARG A 67 -17.28 -0.67 13.08
N PHE A 68 -16.70 -1.30 12.06
CA PHE A 68 -16.36 -0.66 10.80
C PHE A 68 -17.10 -1.25 9.60
N VAL A 69 -17.91 -2.28 9.80
CA VAL A 69 -18.66 -2.95 8.74
C VAL A 69 -20.14 -2.86 9.06
N HIS A 70 -20.88 -2.20 8.18
CA HIS A 70 -22.24 -1.77 8.44
C HIS A 70 -23.20 -2.43 7.44
N PRO A 71 -24.15 -3.28 7.88
CA PRO A 71 -25.18 -3.79 7.00
C PRO A 71 -26.14 -2.66 6.60
N MET A 72 -26.20 -2.35 5.31
CA MET A 72 -27.08 -1.33 4.73
C MET A 72 -28.41 -1.92 4.24
N GLY A 73 -28.42 -3.20 3.89
CA GLY A 73 -29.61 -3.94 3.49
C GLY A 73 -29.36 -5.46 3.38
N PRO A 74 -30.33 -6.31 3.74
CA PRO A 74 -31.64 -5.98 4.32
C PRO A 74 -31.53 -5.41 5.75
N ARG A 75 -32.35 -4.39 6.08
CA ARG A 75 -32.41 -3.83 7.44
C ARG A 75 -33.28 -4.70 8.33
N LEU A 76 -32.69 -5.27 9.38
CA LEU A 76 -33.41 -6.03 10.40
C LEU A 76 -33.78 -5.15 11.60
N PRO A 77 -34.87 -5.46 12.33
CA PRO A 77 -35.21 -4.78 13.57
C PRO A 77 -34.04 -4.83 14.57
N GLY A 78 -33.67 -3.67 15.13
CA GLY A 78 -32.60 -3.56 16.12
C GLY A 78 -31.19 -3.39 15.55
N MET A 79 -31.02 -3.31 14.22
CA MET A 79 -29.74 -2.90 13.64
C MET A 79 -29.45 -1.43 13.98
N PRO A 80 -28.20 -1.09 14.36
CA PRO A 80 -27.81 0.30 14.55
C PRO A 80 -27.92 1.06 13.24
N GLU A 81 -28.19 2.37 13.33
CA GLU A 81 -28.12 3.21 12.15
C GLU A 81 -26.69 3.23 11.60
N PRO A 82 -26.52 3.09 10.27
CA PRO A 82 -25.20 3.19 9.69
C PRO A 82 -24.62 4.60 9.91
N PRO A 83 -23.29 4.72 9.96
CA PRO A 83 -22.65 6.02 10.14
C PRO A 83 -23.01 6.98 8.99
N ALA A 84 -22.98 8.28 9.29
CA ALA A 84 -23.28 9.33 8.32
C ALA A 84 -22.36 9.31 7.08
N HIS A 85 -21.17 8.71 7.21
CA HIS A 85 -20.20 8.58 6.14
C HIS A 85 -19.71 7.13 6.01
N LEU A 86 -19.72 6.63 4.78
CA LEU A 86 -19.10 5.38 4.38
C LEU A 86 -17.97 5.69 3.40
N ASP A 87 -16.79 5.13 3.63
CA ASP A 87 -15.67 5.25 2.71
C ASP A 87 -15.86 4.33 1.49
N ILE A 88 -16.49 3.17 1.70
CA ILE A 88 -16.75 2.14 0.67
C ILE A 88 -18.13 1.54 0.86
N GLU A 89 -18.83 1.31 -0.25
CA GLU A 89 -20.02 0.46 -0.29
C GLU A 89 -19.76 -0.78 -1.13
N LEU A 90 -19.97 -1.96 -0.55
CA LEU A 90 -19.94 -3.25 -1.23
C LEU A 90 -21.38 -3.71 -1.47
N TRP A 91 -21.67 -4.08 -2.71
CA TRP A 91 -22.98 -4.55 -3.14
C TRP A 91 -22.86 -5.96 -3.69
N GLU A 92 -23.79 -6.84 -3.30
CA GLU A 92 -23.89 -8.19 -3.84
C GLU A 92 -24.00 -8.18 -5.38
N GLU A 93 -23.34 -9.14 -6.02
CA GLU A 93 -23.37 -9.31 -7.48
C GLU A 93 -24.81 -9.48 -8.00
N GLY A 94 -25.15 -8.75 -9.06
CA GLY A 94 -26.48 -8.76 -9.67
C GLY A 94 -27.43 -7.66 -9.16
N LEU A 95 -27.06 -6.93 -8.11
CA LEU A 95 -27.83 -5.77 -7.66
C LEU A 95 -27.57 -4.52 -8.52
N SER A 96 -28.63 -3.72 -8.70
CA SER A 96 -28.50 -2.35 -9.21
C SER A 96 -27.87 -1.49 -8.12
N LYS A 97 -26.62 -1.07 -8.33
CA LYS A 97 -25.82 -0.32 -7.36
C LYS A 97 -25.56 1.12 -7.83
N PRO A 98 -25.34 2.07 -6.91
CA PRO A 98 -24.87 3.40 -7.24
C PRO A 98 -23.52 3.39 -8.01
N PRO A 99 -23.21 4.43 -8.80
CA PRO A 99 -21.94 4.53 -9.54
C PRO A 99 -20.69 4.43 -8.67
N GLN A 100 -20.75 4.95 -7.44
CA GLN A 100 -19.64 5.00 -6.48
C GLN A 100 -19.43 3.69 -5.71
N ALA A 101 -20.40 2.77 -5.74
CA ALA A 101 -20.33 1.50 -5.03
C ALA A 101 -19.51 0.45 -5.80
N PHE A 102 -19.07 -0.57 -5.09
CA PHE A 102 -18.29 -1.69 -5.61
C PHE A 102 -19.11 -2.98 -5.60
N THR A 103 -18.81 -3.88 -6.52
CA THR A 103 -19.46 -5.19 -6.57
C THR A 103 -18.65 -6.22 -5.79
N PHE A 104 -19.32 -6.96 -4.92
CA PHE A 104 -18.79 -8.16 -4.30
C PHE A 104 -18.98 -9.35 -5.25
N TYR A 105 -17.88 -9.77 -5.90
CA TYR A 105 -17.86 -10.89 -6.83
C TYR A 105 -17.65 -12.19 -6.05
N LYS A 106 -18.74 -12.88 -5.71
CA LYS A 106 -18.71 -14.12 -4.91
C LYS A 106 -17.75 -15.18 -5.47
N LYS A 107 -17.67 -15.29 -6.80
CA LYS A 107 -16.83 -16.29 -7.49
C LYS A 107 -15.39 -15.83 -7.72
N ASP A 108 -15.11 -14.53 -7.63
CA ASP A 108 -13.76 -13.95 -7.77
C ASP A 108 -13.60 -12.79 -6.78
N PRO A 109 -13.46 -13.07 -5.46
CA PRO A 109 -13.33 -12.01 -4.46
C PRO A 109 -12.06 -11.17 -4.66
N GLU A 110 -11.03 -11.71 -5.31
CA GLU A 110 -9.83 -10.95 -5.63
C GLU A 110 -10.13 -9.83 -6.64
N ARG A 111 -11.08 -10.01 -7.55
CA ARG A 111 -11.55 -8.94 -8.43
C ARG A 111 -12.16 -7.79 -7.64
N THR A 112 -12.97 -8.07 -6.63
CA THR A 112 -13.50 -7.03 -5.73
C THR A 112 -12.37 -6.22 -5.10
N VAL A 113 -11.35 -6.89 -4.56
CA VAL A 113 -10.16 -6.24 -3.98
C VAL A 113 -9.45 -5.37 -5.01
N ARG A 114 -9.16 -5.90 -6.21
CA ARG A 114 -8.45 -5.16 -7.28
C ARG A 114 -9.23 -3.92 -7.73
N GLU A 115 -10.55 -4.02 -7.88
CA GLU A 115 -11.38 -2.88 -8.28
C GLU A 115 -11.40 -1.78 -7.23
N ILE A 116 -11.47 -2.14 -5.95
CA ILE A 116 -11.41 -1.18 -4.83
C ILE A 116 -10.05 -0.50 -4.80
N ILE A 117 -8.96 -1.26 -4.77
CA ILE A 117 -7.59 -0.71 -4.65
C ILE A 117 -7.18 0.12 -5.86
N SER A 118 -7.79 -0.09 -7.04
CA SER A 118 -7.54 0.74 -8.23
C SER A 118 -8.37 2.03 -8.24
N LYS A 119 -9.59 2.04 -7.70
CA LYS A 119 -10.46 3.24 -7.68
C LYS A 119 -10.39 4.07 -6.39
N ARG A 120 -9.84 3.51 -5.31
CA ARG A 120 -9.69 4.13 -3.99
C ARG A 120 -8.27 3.88 -3.49
N GLU A 121 -7.30 4.35 -4.27
CA GLU A 121 -5.90 4.09 -3.99
C GLU A 121 -5.47 4.73 -2.66
N GLU A 122 -6.04 5.89 -2.33
CA GLU A 122 -5.85 6.63 -1.08
C GLU A 122 -6.28 5.85 0.16
N LEU A 123 -7.20 4.88 0.02
CA LEU A 123 -7.66 4.02 1.11
C LEU A 123 -6.84 2.72 1.21
N GLY A 124 -5.91 2.46 0.29
CA GLY A 124 -5.24 1.17 0.21
C GLY A 124 -4.50 0.77 1.50
N LEU A 125 -3.72 1.70 2.06
CA LEU A 125 -2.96 1.44 3.28
C LEU A 125 -3.86 1.18 4.51
N PRO A 126 -4.85 2.05 4.84
CA PRO A 126 -5.74 1.79 5.96
C PRO A 126 -6.64 0.56 5.74
N LEU A 127 -7.11 0.31 4.51
CA LEU A 127 -7.84 -0.92 4.17
C LEU A 127 -7.03 -2.18 4.45
N ALA A 128 -5.76 -2.23 4.03
CA ALA A 128 -4.90 -3.39 4.27
C ALA A 128 -4.62 -3.61 5.75
N ARG A 129 -4.40 -2.52 6.50
CA ARG A 129 -4.20 -2.58 7.95
C ARG A 129 -5.41 -3.21 8.63
N GLN A 130 -6.59 -2.64 8.37
CA GLN A 130 -7.85 -3.02 9.02
C GLN A 130 -8.33 -4.39 8.53
N PHE A 131 -8.40 -4.60 7.22
CA PHE A 131 -8.99 -5.77 6.59
C PHE A 131 -7.95 -6.64 5.87
N VAL A 132 -7.80 -7.87 6.35
CA VAL A 132 -6.73 -8.78 5.91
C VAL A 132 -6.78 -9.17 4.43
N VAL A 133 -7.95 -9.06 3.78
CA VAL A 133 -8.13 -9.38 2.36
C VAL A 133 -7.43 -8.41 1.42
N PHE A 134 -7.18 -7.16 1.84
CA PHE A 134 -6.50 -6.17 1.01
C PHE A 134 -4.98 -6.24 1.12
N ARG A 135 -4.43 -6.95 2.13
CA ARG A 135 -3.00 -6.96 2.44
C ARG A 135 -2.12 -7.38 1.28
N LYS A 136 -2.48 -8.48 0.61
CA LYS A 136 -1.72 -9.02 -0.53
C LYS A 136 -1.67 -8.01 -1.67
N ALA A 137 -2.83 -7.56 -2.15
CA ALA A 137 -2.94 -6.63 -3.26
C ALA A 137 -2.22 -5.30 -2.99
N VAL A 138 -2.33 -4.76 -1.77
CA VAL A 138 -1.67 -3.51 -1.39
C VAL A 138 -0.16 -3.70 -1.25
N SER A 139 0.29 -4.81 -0.66
CA SER A 139 1.73 -5.12 -0.54
C SER A 139 2.39 -5.29 -1.91
N GLU A 140 1.75 -6.04 -2.83
CA GLU A 140 2.21 -6.21 -4.21
C GLU A 140 2.27 -4.86 -4.94
N LYS A 141 1.27 -4.00 -4.76
CA LYS A 141 1.26 -2.65 -5.33
C LYS A 141 2.42 -1.80 -4.81
N VAL A 142 2.69 -1.83 -3.49
CA VAL A 142 3.82 -1.12 -2.87
C VAL A 142 5.15 -1.61 -3.45
N VAL A 143 5.37 -2.93 -3.51
CA VAL A 143 6.60 -3.52 -4.06
C VAL A 143 6.79 -3.14 -5.52
N ASN A 144 5.73 -3.24 -6.33
CA ASN A 144 5.78 -2.89 -7.75
C ASN A 144 6.07 -1.40 -7.96
N SER A 145 5.45 -0.51 -7.18
CA SER A 145 5.69 0.93 -7.26
C SER A 145 7.14 1.27 -6.94
N VAL A 146 7.67 0.74 -5.84
CA VAL A 146 9.04 1.03 -5.41
C VAL A 146 10.06 0.46 -6.41
N SER A 147 9.77 -0.71 -6.97
CA SER A 147 10.60 -1.31 -8.01
C SER A 147 10.60 -0.48 -9.30
N GLN A 148 9.45 0.06 -9.71
CA GLN A 148 9.36 0.97 -10.86
C GLN A 148 10.13 2.28 -10.63
N GLU A 149 10.06 2.85 -9.43
CA GLU A 149 10.84 4.04 -9.07
C GLU A 149 12.34 3.77 -9.15
N ASN A 150 12.82 2.64 -8.61
CA ASN A 150 14.22 2.25 -8.69
C ASN A 150 14.67 2.00 -10.13
N ALA A 151 13.81 1.40 -10.97
CA ALA A 151 14.09 1.18 -12.38
C ALA A 151 14.18 2.50 -13.16
N LEU A 152 13.21 3.40 -12.96
CA LEU A 152 13.20 4.72 -13.60
C LEU A 152 14.41 5.55 -13.19
N PHE A 153 14.75 5.53 -11.90
CA PHE A 153 15.95 6.20 -11.38
C PHE A 153 17.21 5.64 -12.06
N SER A 154 17.36 4.32 -12.14
CA SER A 154 18.51 3.68 -12.79
C SER A 154 18.61 4.04 -14.28
N ILE A 155 17.49 4.08 -15.00
CA ILE A 155 17.46 4.53 -16.40
C ILE A 155 17.89 5.99 -16.51
N ALA A 156 17.37 6.85 -15.62
CA ALA A 156 17.65 8.28 -15.64
C ALA A 156 19.12 8.60 -15.33
N THR A 157 19.74 7.90 -14.39
CA THR A 157 21.17 8.10 -14.04
C THR A 157 22.12 7.42 -15.01
N SER A 158 21.67 6.41 -15.76
CA SER A 158 22.47 5.72 -16.79
C SER A 158 22.52 6.47 -18.13
N LEU A 159 21.67 7.48 -18.35
CA LEU A 159 21.58 8.24 -19.60
C LEU A 159 21.70 9.77 -19.37
N PRO A 160 22.94 10.30 -19.23
CA PRO A 160 23.17 11.71 -18.88
C PRO A 160 22.54 12.75 -19.82
N ASN A 161 22.21 12.38 -21.07
CA ASN A 161 21.82 13.32 -22.13
C ASN A 161 20.38 13.16 -22.66
N ILE A 162 19.53 12.29 -22.10
CA ILE A 162 18.22 11.95 -22.70
C ILE A 162 17.01 12.36 -21.84
N VAL A 163 17.21 12.67 -20.56
CA VAL A 163 16.07 12.98 -19.66
C VAL A 163 15.78 14.49 -19.66
N PRO A 164 14.60 14.94 -20.13
CA PRO A 164 14.22 16.34 -19.98
C PRO A 164 14.16 16.70 -18.49
N SER A 165 14.68 17.88 -18.16
CA SER A 165 14.86 18.44 -16.80
C SER A 165 13.61 18.41 -15.91
N VAL A 166 12.41 18.27 -16.49
CA VAL A 166 11.13 18.15 -15.76
C VAL A 166 10.94 16.79 -15.07
N LEU A 167 11.53 15.69 -15.58
CA LEU A 167 11.48 14.37 -14.92
C LEU A 167 12.46 14.25 -13.74
N ALA A 168 13.45 15.14 -13.65
CA ALA A 168 14.45 15.15 -12.58
C ALA A 168 13.94 15.80 -11.27
N LEU A 169 12.82 16.52 -11.32
CA LEU A 169 12.31 17.33 -10.20
C LEU A 169 11.98 16.56 -8.91
N PRO A 170 11.42 15.33 -8.93
CA PRO A 170 11.20 14.57 -7.69
C PRO A 170 12.51 14.16 -6.99
N PHE A 171 13.60 14.05 -7.76
CA PHE A 171 14.90 13.53 -7.31
C PHE A 171 15.89 14.64 -6.94
N ALA A 172 15.53 15.91 -7.15
CA ALA A 172 16.39 17.08 -6.95
C ALA A 172 16.33 17.68 -5.54
N VAL A 173 15.52 17.14 -4.62
CA VAL A 173 15.29 17.71 -3.29
C VAL A 173 16.01 16.89 -2.21
N GLY A 174 17.19 17.36 -1.79
CA GLY A 174 17.92 16.91 -0.59
C GLY A 174 19.31 16.32 -0.86
N GLU A 175 20.19 16.41 0.14
CA GLU A 175 21.59 15.95 0.27
C GLU A 175 21.90 14.47 -0.12
N PHE A 176 20.98 13.77 -0.79
CA PHE A 176 21.10 12.39 -1.24
C PHE A 176 21.68 12.30 -2.65
N ALA A 177 22.86 12.88 -2.85
CA ALA A 177 23.54 12.97 -4.16
C ALA A 177 24.14 11.64 -4.67
N SER A 178 23.65 10.47 -4.24
CA SER A 178 24.13 9.18 -4.75
C SER A 178 23.03 8.13 -4.90
N ASP A 179 23.13 7.31 -5.95
CA ASP A 179 22.26 6.14 -6.23
C ASP A 179 22.05 5.26 -4.99
N THR A 180 23.11 5.15 -4.20
CA THR A 180 23.16 4.88 -2.76
C THR A 180 21.89 5.16 -1.97
N ALA A 181 21.83 6.44 -1.63
CA ALA A 181 20.89 6.98 -0.68
C ALA A 181 19.47 6.91 -1.22
N PHE A 182 19.29 7.15 -2.51
CA PHE A 182 17.97 7.07 -3.16
C PHE A 182 17.37 5.66 -3.05
N ILE A 183 18.11 4.62 -3.46
CA ILE A 183 17.63 3.24 -3.36
C ILE A 183 17.37 2.85 -1.90
N THR A 184 18.27 3.22 -0.98
CA THR A 184 18.13 2.91 0.44
C THR A 184 16.88 3.57 1.06
N ALA A 185 16.62 4.83 0.71
CA ALA A 185 15.41 5.55 1.11
C ALA A 185 14.15 4.84 0.62
N ASN A 186 14.13 4.43 -0.64
CA ASN A 186 13.01 3.70 -1.22
C ASN A 186 12.75 2.35 -0.53
N GLN A 187 13.80 1.61 -0.20
CA GLN A 187 13.68 0.35 0.56
C GLN A 187 13.13 0.58 1.98
N LEU A 188 13.57 1.64 2.65
CA LEU A 188 13.07 2.00 3.96
C LEU A 188 11.59 2.43 3.92
N ARG A 189 11.22 3.27 2.95
CA ARG A 189 9.83 3.67 2.71
C ARG A 189 8.93 2.46 2.46
N MET A 190 9.38 1.52 1.63
CA MET A 190 8.69 0.27 1.38
C MET A 190 8.48 -0.53 2.67
N ALA A 191 9.51 -0.67 3.52
CA ALA A 191 9.39 -1.37 4.79
C ALA A 191 8.35 -0.74 5.74
N PHE A 192 8.25 0.59 5.78
CA PHE A 192 7.23 1.29 6.55
C PHE A 192 5.83 1.05 5.99
N LEU A 193 5.65 1.16 4.68
CA LEU A 193 4.36 0.91 4.02
C LEU A 193 3.89 -0.54 4.21
N LEU A 194 4.80 -1.52 4.07
CA LEU A 194 4.48 -2.93 4.29
C LEU A 194 4.11 -3.22 5.74
N ALA A 195 4.76 -2.58 6.71
CA ALA A 195 4.37 -2.69 8.11
C ALA A 195 2.98 -2.10 8.37
N GLY A 196 2.70 -0.91 7.83
CA GLY A 196 1.37 -0.31 7.91
C GLY A 196 0.28 -1.19 7.33
N ALA A 197 0.50 -1.70 6.12
CA ALA A 197 -0.43 -2.60 5.44
C ALA A 197 -0.68 -3.90 6.22
N ASN A 198 0.28 -4.38 7.02
CA ASN A 198 0.17 -5.67 7.71
C ASN A 198 -0.16 -5.54 9.20
N ASP A 199 -0.66 -4.39 9.65
CA ASP A 199 -1.00 -4.13 11.06
C ASP A 199 0.19 -4.39 11.99
N ARG A 200 1.38 -3.96 11.54
CA ARG A 200 2.62 -4.02 12.33
C ARG A 200 2.98 -2.63 12.82
N PRO A 201 3.68 -2.52 13.96
CA PRO A 201 4.25 -1.26 14.42
C PRO A 201 5.14 -0.64 13.34
N ILE A 202 4.92 0.66 13.06
CA ILE A 202 5.69 1.43 12.09
C ILE A 202 6.63 2.35 12.84
N GLY A 203 7.91 2.37 12.51
CA GLY A 203 8.83 3.37 13.02
C GLY A 203 10.26 2.88 13.13
N TYR A 204 11.19 3.84 13.21
CA TYR A 204 12.63 3.54 13.27
C TYR A 204 12.99 2.69 14.49
N ARG A 205 12.30 2.87 15.63
CA ARG A 205 12.59 2.12 16.86
C ARG A 205 11.88 0.77 16.88
N GLU A 206 10.71 0.71 16.28
CA GLU A 206 9.82 -0.44 16.20
C GLU A 206 10.32 -1.44 15.14
N GLN A 207 10.97 -0.95 14.08
CA GLN A 207 11.48 -1.73 12.95
C GLN A 207 13.01 -1.71 12.88
N LYS A 208 13.70 -1.57 14.02
CA LYS A 208 15.17 -1.47 14.07
C LYS A 208 15.89 -2.58 13.31
N ALA A 209 15.39 -3.81 13.36
CA ALA A 209 16.00 -4.94 12.68
C ALA A 209 15.90 -4.79 11.15
N GLN A 210 14.73 -4.39 10.63
CA GLN A 210 14.51 -4.17 9.20
C GLN A 210 15.28 -2.95 8.70
N VAL A 211 15.26 -1.86 9.48
CA VAL A 211 16.05 -0.65 9.20
C VAL A 211 17.55 -1.01 9.17
N ALA A 212 18.04 -1.71 10.19
CA ALA A 212 19.42 -2.16 10.26
C ALA A 212 19.78 -3.10 9.11
N SER A 213 18.91 -4.02 8.70
CA SER A 213 19.19 -4.91 7.56
C SER A 213 19.22 -4.17 6.23
N VAL A 214 18.33 -3.19 6.02
CA VAL A 214 18.32 -2.36 4.79
C VAL A 214 19.62 -1.54 4.72
N ILE A 215 20.00 -0.89 5.82
CA ILE A 215 21.25 -0.12 5.92
C ILE A 215 22.45 -1.05 5.73
N ALA A 216 22.52 -2.17 6.47
CA ALA A 216 23.62 -3.12 6.39
C ALA A 216 23.74 -3.76 5.00
N GLY A 217 22.65 -4.06 4.31
CA GLY A 217 22.66 -4.54 2.93
C GLY A 217 23.20 -3.49 1.96
N ALA A 218 22.72 -2.24 2.08
CA ALA A 218 23.15 -1.13 1.24
C ALA A 218 24.64 -0.82 1.39
N PHE A 219 25.16 -0.73 2.63
CA PHE A 219 26.57 -0.44 2.89
C PHE A 219 27.47 -1.68 2.76
N GLY A 220 26.98 -2.87 3.11
CA GLY A 220 27.71 -4.13 3.08
C GLY A 220 28.11 -4.53 1.66
N TRP A 221 27.16 -4.57 0.73
CA TRP A 221 27.45 -4.89 -0.68
C TRP A 221 28.37 -3.85 -1.33
N ARG A 222 28.26 -2.58 -0.94
CA ARG A 222 29.13 -1.50 -1.42
C ARG A 222 30.54 -1.58 -0.87
N SER A 223 30.70 -1.97 0.39
CA SER A 223 32.03 -2.19 0.98
C SER A 223 32.75 -3.35 0.27
N LEU A 224 32.01 -4.41 -0.09
CA LEU A 224 32.53 -5.52 -0.87
C LEU A 224 32.86 -5.10 -2.31
N ALA A 225 31.98 -4.36 -2.98
CA ALA A 225 32.24 -3.86 -4.33
C ALA A 225 33.47 -2.93 -4.40
N ARG A 226 33.64 -2.02 -3.43
CA ARG A 226 34.83 -1.15 -3.35
C ARG A 226 36.10 -1.95 -3.06
N GLN A 227 36.03 -2.95 -2.17
CA GLN A 227 37.15 -3.85 -1.92
C GLN A 227 37.52 -4.67 -3.16
N LEU A 228 36.54 -5.15 -3.91
CA LEU A 228 36.75 -5.89 -5.16
C LEU A 228 37.38 -4.99 -6.24
N ILE A 229 36.89 -3.75 -6.41
CA ILE A 229 37.49 -2.76 -7.33
C ILE A 229 38.93 -2.41 -6.91
N SER A 230 39.19 -2.24 -5.60
CA SER A 230 40.55 -1.96 -5.10
C SER A 230 41.52 -3.15 -5.21
N LYS A 231 40.99 -4.35 -5.48
CA LYS A 231 41.76 -5.58 -5.70
C LYS A 231 41.90 -5.94 -7.17
N LEU A 232 41.27 -5.19 -8.08
CA LEU A 232 41.64 -5.24 -9.48
C LEU A 232 42.99 -4.53 -9.60
N PRO A 233 44.08 -5.20 -10.02
CA PRO A 233 45.27 -4.48 -10.40
C PRO A 233 44.86 -3.59 -11.57
N PHE A 234 45.04 -2.27 -11.43
CA PHE A 234 45.26 -1.46 -12.62
C PHE A 234 46.51 -2.05 -13.28
N GLY A 235 46.27 -2.90 -14.27
CA GLY A 235 47.27 -3.16 -15.30
C GLY A 235 47.64 -1.81 -15.90
N ALA A 236 48.94 -1.55 -15.87
CA ALA A 236 49.65 -0.46 -16.50
C ALA A 236 49.01 0.08 -17.80
N GLY A 237 49.00 1.41 -17.94
CA GLY A 237 48.68 2.12 -19.19
C GLY A 237 47.81 3.33 -18.99
#